data_AF-A0A1I2I583-F1
#
_entry.id   AF-A0A1I2I583-F1
#
_cell.length_a   1.000
_cell.length_b   1.000
_cell.length_c   1.000
_cell.angle_alpha   90.00
_cell.angle_beta   90.00
_cell.angle_gamma   90.00
#
_symmetry.space_group_name_H-M   'P 1'
#
loop_
_entity.id
_entity.type
_entity.pdbx_description
1 polymer ?
#
loop_
_entity_poly.entity_id
_entity_poly.type
_entity_poly.pdbx_seq_one_letter_code
_entity_poly.pdbx_strand_id
1 'polypeptide(L)'
;MFWIKLGILLIGFLFAGILPGAVRKSIQHIKIDLNTQTLSFLSNKSLYGKEYAKGYKRLLFASSILLYTFFWLLSEFYDLGQHEKLMQYIDICVASLTLLAFVPHNLKPYSLDNFTPALQRFFHNLLAVVVFLSIPALIVTYQFAIIEHKQFLGLSGLIVIGLVVLATALSFLKSGINGATELLFINGISIWTIFVTILTILS
;
A
#
# COMPACT_ATOMS: atom_id res chain seq x y z
N MET A 1 5.53 -23.00 -13.20
CA MET A 1 6.55 -21.96 -12.99
C MET A 1 6.51 -20.81 -14.00
N PHE A 2 6.53 -21.02 -15.33
CA PHE A 2 6.51 -19.91 -16.30
C PHE A 2 5.32 -18.95 -16.12
N TRP A 3 4.11 -19.49 -15.98
CA TRP A 3 2.89 -18.69 -15.74
C TRP A 3 2.91 -17.91 -14.42
N ILE A 4 3.50 -18.48 -13.37
CA ILE A 4 3.66 -17.82 -12.06
C ILE A 4 4.60 -16.63 -12.19
N LYS A 5 5.76 -16.83 -12.83
CA LYS A 5 6.71 -15.74 -13.14
C LYS A 5 6.07 -14.63 -13.97
N LEU A 6 5.34 -15.00 -15.03
CA LEU A 6 4.63 -14.02 -15.85
C LEU A 6 3.59 -13.24 -15.02
N GLY A 7 2.84 -13.92 -14.15
CA GLY A 7 1.91 -13.28 -13.22
C GLY A 7 2.59 -12.28 -12.29
N ILE A 8 3.71 -12.67 -11.66
CA ILE A 8 4.53 -11.80 -10.80
C ILE A 8 5.02 -10.58 -11.57
N LEU A 9 5.50 -10.76 -12.81
CA LEU A 9 5.96 -9.67 -13.67
C LEU A 9 4.83 -8.68 -13.99
N LEU A 10 3.69 -9.19 -14.46
CA LEU A 10 2.55 -8.36 -14.83
C LEU A 10 2.00 -7.60 -13.62
N ILE A 11 1.80 -8.28 -12.49
CA ILE A 11 1.27 -7.66 -11.27
C ILE A 11 2.28 -6.68 -10.67
N GLY A 12 3.57 -7.05 -10.62
CA GLY A 12 4.63 -6.17 -10.16
C GLY A 12 4.69 -4.89 -10.99
N PHE A 13 4.58 -4.98 -12.31
CA PHE A 13 4.53 -3.82 -13.20
C PHE A 13 3.26 -2.96 -13.02
N LEU A 14 2.09 -3.59 -12.90
CA LEU A 14 0.82 -2.89 -12.65
C LEU A 14 0.85 -2.15 -11.31
N PHE A 15 1.26 -2.85 -10.25
CA PHE A 15 1.25 -2.35 -8.87
C PHE A 15 2.33 -1.29 -8.64
N ALA A 16 3.54 -1.49 -9.17
CA ALA A 16 4.66 -0.58 -8.91
C ALA A 16 4.80 0.54 -9.95
N GLY A 17 4.38 0.30 -11.20
CA GLY A 17 4.52 1.25 -12.30
C GLY A 17 3.25 2.03 -12.57
N ILE A 18 2.19 1.32 -12.99
CA ILE A 18 0.97 1.97 -13.47
C ILE A 18 0.23 2.69 -12.33
N LEU A 19 0.13 2.05 -11.16
CA LEU A 19 -0.71 2.55 -10.07
C LEU A 19 -0.18 3.88 -9.48
N PRO A 20 1.10 4.02 -9.11
CA PRO A 20 1.64 5.29 -8.63
C PRO A 20 1.66 6.38 -9.72
N GLY A 21 1.94 5.99 -10.96
CA GLY A 21 1.90 6.90 -12.11
C GLY A 21 0.49 7.46 -12.36
N ALA A 22 -0.53 6.61 -12.28
CA ALA A 22 -1.93 7.01 -12.41
C ALA A 22 -2.37 7.94 -11.27
N VAL A 23 -1.94 7.66 -10.03
CA VAL A 23 -2.18 8.54 -8.88
C VAL A 23 -1.54 9.90 -9.09
N ARG A 24 -0.25 9.94 -9.45
CA ARG A 24 0.48 11.19 -9.70
C ARG A 24 -0.16 12.03 -10.81
N LYS A 25 -0.52 11.39 -11.94
CA LYS A 25 -1.17 12.07 -13.06
C LYS A 25 -2.55 12.60 -12.68
N SER A 26 -3.33 11.83 -11.91
CA SER A 26 -4.66 12.25 -11.46
C SER A 26 -4.58 13.46 -10.53
N ILE A 27 -3.57 13.51 -9.66
CA ILE A 27 -3.33 14.61 -8.73
C ILE A 27 -2.92 15.90 -9.45
N GLN A 28 -2.18 15.83 -10.55
CA GLN A 28 -1.74 17.01 -11.31
C GLN A 28 -2.90 17.84 -11.88
N HIS A 29 -4.08 17.24 -12.06
CA HIS A 29 -5.26 17.91 -12.58
C HIS A 29 -6.14 18.55 -11.49
N ILE A 30 -5.71 18.51 -10.23
CA ILE A 30 -6.48 18.94 -9.07
C ILE A 30 -5.63 19.86 -8.19
N LYS A 31 -6.23 20.92 -7.62
CA LYS A 31 -5.59 21.73 -6.57
C LYS A 31 -5.64 20.97 -5.24
N ILE A 32 -4.68 20.07 -5.02
CA ILE A 32 -4.41 19.43 -3.72
C ILE A 32 -3.04 19.90 -3.23
N ASP A 33 -2.96 20.35 -1.99
CA ASP A 33 -1.68 20.70 -1.37
C ASP A 33 -1.13 19.47 -0.63
N LEU A 34 -0.22 18.75 -1.27
CA LEU A 34 0.36 17.51 -0.74
C LEU A 34 1.20 17.72 0.52
N ASN A 35 1.55 18.96 0.85
CA ASN A 35 2.26 19.28 2.10
C ASN A 35 1.34 19.29 3.32
N THR A 36 0.04 19.50 3.10
CA THR A 36 -0.96 19.65 4.18
C THR A 36 -2.08 18.61 4.12
N GLN A 37 -2.36 18.05 2.93
CA GLN A 37 -3.47 17.13 2.68
C GLN A 37 -2.95 15.74 2.29
N THR A 38 -3.58 14.70 2.84
CA THR A 38 -3.31 13.30 2.48
C THR A 38 -4.07 12.90 1.22
N LEU A 39 -3.63 11.85 0.53
CA LEU A 39 -4.30 11.29 -0.64
C LEU A 39 -5.72 10.81 -0.33
N SER A 40 -6.00 10.45 0.92
CA SER A 40 -7.34 10.09 1.38
C SER A 40 -8.38 11.19 1.16
N PHE A 41 -7.96 12.45 1.04
CA PHE A 41 -8.83 13.58 0.71
C PHE A 41 -9.51 13.41 -0.64
N LEU A 42 -8.92 12.68 -1.59
CA LEU A 42 -9.53 12.37 -2.89
C LEU A 42 -10.82 11.54 -2.76
N SER A 43 -11.01 10.84 -1.64
CA SER A 43 -12.27 10.14 -1.33
C SER A 43 -13.40 11.08 -0.89
N ASN A 44 -13.10 12.37 -0.65
CA ASN A 44 -14.08 13.35 -0.24
C ASN A 44 -14.89 13.89 -1.43
N LYS A 45 -16.16 13.47 -1.48
CA LYS A 45 -17.12 13.85 -2.52
C LYS A 45 -17.43 15.36 -2.56
N SER A 46 -17.39 16.06 -1.43
CA SER A 46 -17.72 17.49 -1.39
C SER A 46 -16.58 18.38 -1.89
N LEU A 47 -15.33 17.91 -1.78
CA LEU A 47 -14.15 18.66 -2.26
C LEU A 47 -13.85 18.37 -3.73
N TYR A 48 -13.88 17.10 -4.14
CA TYR A 48 -13.40 16.69 -5.47
C TYR A 48 -14.49 16.06 -6.34
N GLY A 49 -15.72 15.93 -5.84
CA GLY A 49 -16.83 15.35 -6.60
C GLY A 49 -16.90 13.82 -6.53
N LYS A 50 -17.99 13.27 -7.08
CA LYS A 50 -18.33 11.83 -6.99
C LYS A 50 -17.38 10.95 -7.81
N GLU A 51 -16.93 11.44 -8.97
CA GLU A 51 -16.06 10.66 -9.86
C GLU A 51 -14.70 10.36 -9.24
N TYR A 52 -14.06 11.36 -8.62
CA TYR A 52 -12.79 11.18 -7.93
C TYR A 52 -12.90 10.27 -6.72
N ALA A 53 -13.97 10.42 -5.91
CA ALA A 53 -14.20 9.51 -4.79
C ALA A 53 -14.41 8.06 -5.24
N LYS A 54 -15.12 7.85 -6.36
CA LYS A 54 -15.32 6.53 -6.96
C LYS A 54 -14.02 5.97 -7.54
N GLY A 55 -13.22 6.80 -8.19
CA GLY A 55 -11.90 6.46 -8.72
C GLY A 55 -10.94 6.02 -7.61
N TYR A 56 -10.84 6.79 -6.53
CA TYR A 56 -10.02 6.46 -5.37
C TYR A 56 -10.43 5.14 -4.71
N LYS A 57 -11.74 4.91 -4.54
CA LYS A 57 -12.26 3.63 -4.04
C LYS A 57 -11.86 2.45 -4.94
N ARG A 58 -12.06 2.59 -6.26
CA ARG A 58 -11.68 1.55 -7.23
C ARG A 58 -10.18 1.28 -7.23
N LEU A 59 -9.38 2.34 -7.09
CA LEU A 59 -7.93 2.25 -6.99
C LEU A 59 -7.51 1.41 -5.78
N LEU A 60 -7.97 1.77 -4.57
CA LEU A 60 -7.63 1.02 -3.34
C LEU A 60 -8.07 -0.44 -3.41
N PHE A 61 -9.26 -0.70 -3.96
CA PHE A 61 -9.77 -2.06 -4.16
C PHE A 61 -8.94 -2.85 -5.18
N ALA A 62 -8.53 -2.22 -6.29
CA ALA A 62 -7.62 -2.85 -7.24
C ALA A 62 -6.25 -3.11 -6.60
N SER A 63 -5.73 -2.17 -5.81
CA SER A 63 -4.49 -2.33 -5.06
C SER A 63 -4.54 -3.52 -4.10
N SER A 64 -5.66 -3.76 -3.40
CA SER A 64 -5.78 -4.90 -2.48
C SER A 64 -5.78 -6.23 -3.21
N ILE A 65 -6.48 -6.34 -4.34
CA ILE A 65 -6.45 -7.55 -5.17
C ILE A 65 -5.05 -7.80 -5.73
N LEU A 66 -4.40 -6.76 -6.25
CA LEU A 66 -3.03 -6.88 -6.79
C LEU A 66 -2.04 -7.28 -5.69
N LEU A 67 -2.14 -6.68 -4.50
CA LEU A 67 -1.29 -7.01 -3.35
C LEU A 67 -1.46 -8.48 -2.94
N TYR A 68 -2.70 -8.94 -2.75
CA TYR A 68 -3.00 -10.34 -2.43
C TYR A 68 -2.36 -11.27 -3.47
N THR A 69 -2.67 -11.03 -4.74
CA THR A 69 -2.25 -11.91 -5.83
C THR A 69 -0.73 -11.90 -5.99
N PHE A 70 -0.07 -10.75 -5.79
CA PHE A 70 1.38 -10.65 -5.83
C PHE A 70 2.06 -11.53 -4.77
N PHE A 71 1.65 -11.38 -3.50
CA PHE A 71 2.23 -12.17 -2.40
C PHE A 71 1.84 -13.64 -2.47
N TRP A 72 0.63 -13.96 -2.94
CA TRP A 72 0.24 -15.34 -3.18
C TRP A 72 1.13 -16.00 -4.23
N LEU A 73 1.36 -15.35 -5.39
CA LEU A 73 2.24 -15.90 -6.42
C LEU A 73 3.70 -16.00 -5.97
N LEU A 74 4.19 -15.04 -5.17
CA LEU A 74 5.53 -15.14 -4.57
C LEU A 74 5.62 -16.33 -3.60
N SER A 75 4.58 -16.55 -2.80
CA SER A 75 4.54 -17.66 -1.86
C SER A 75 4.46 -19.00 -2.58
N GLU A 76 3.70 -19.10 -3.66
CA GLU A 76 3.66 -20.27 -4.54
C GLU A 76 5.01 -20.51 -5.22
N PHE A 77 5.69 -19.46 -5.69
CA PHE A 77 6.96 -19.59 -6.39
C PHE A 77 8.11 -20.06 -5.49
N TYR A 78 8.14 -19.60 -4.24
CA TYR A 78 9.19 -19.91 -3.27
C TYR A 78 8.78 -20.98 -2.25
N ASP A 79 7.64 -21.65 -2.44
CA ASP A 79 7.09 -22.67 -1.54
C ASP A 79 6.94 -22.19 -0.07
N LEU A 80 6.47 -20.95 0.09
CA LEU A 80 6.28 -20.30 1.40
C LEU A 80 4.88 -20.51 1.98
N GLY A 81 4.06 -21.37 1.37
CA GLY A 81 2.66 -21.60 1.76
C GLY A 81 2.49 -22.12 3.19
N GLN A 82 3.51 -22.79 3.74
CA GLN A 82 3.52 -23.30 5.11
C GLN A 82 3.90 -22.22 6.15
N HIS A 83 4.34 -21.04 5.71
CA HIS A 83 4.72 -19.96 6.63
C HIS A 83 3.48 -19.23 7.15
N GLU A 84 2.86 -19.78 8.20
CA GLU A 84 1.56 -19.32 8.75
C GLU A 84 1.48 -17.81 8.97
N LYS A 85 2.53 -17.22 9.58
CA LYS A 85 2.57 -15.77 9.83
C LYS A 85 2.50 -14.96 8.53
N LEU A 86 3.15 -15.44 7.47
CA LEU A 86 3.14 -14.74 6.18
C LEU A 86 1.72 -14.76 5.61
N MET A 87 1.07 -15.92 5.61
CA MET A 87 -0.31 -16.06 5.13
C MET A 87 -1.27 -15.16 5.92
N GLN A 88 -1.16 -15.14 7.25
CA GLN A 88 -1.97 -14.24 8.09
C GLN A 88 -1.75 -12.76 7.77
N TYR A 89 -0.49 -12.34 7.56
CA TYR A 89 -0.22 -10.94 7.19
C TYR A 89 -0.74 -10.58 5.80
N ILE A 90 -0.75 -11.52 4.85
CA ILE A 90 -1.37 -11.31 3.52
C ILE A 90 -2.86 -11.01 3.72
N ASP A 91 -3.58 -11.87 4.46
CA ASP A 91 -5.02 -11.72 4.69
C ASP A 91 -5.35 -10.41 5.42
N ILE A 92 -4.62 -10.10 6.50
CA ILE A 92 -4.83 -8.87 7.27
C ILE A 92 -4.60 -7.62 6.42
N CYS A 93 -3.53 -7.60 5.61
CA CYS A 93 -3.25 -6.45 4.73
C CYS A 93 -4.36 -6.24 3.72
N VAL A 94 -4.82 -7.33 3.10
CA VAL A 94 -5.81 -7.27 2.02
C VAL A 94 -7.17 -6.91 2.58
N ALA A 95 -7.56 -7.49 3.73
CA ALA A 95 -8.79 -7.11 4.43
C ALA A 95 -8.75 -5.64 4.83
N SER A 96 -7.66 -5.16 5.42
CA SER A 96 -7.53 -3.77 5.89
C SER A 96 -7.57 -2.78 4.73
N LEU A 97 -6.83 -3.04 3.65
CA LEU A 97 -6.81 -2.17 2.47
C LEU A 97 -8.14 -2.17 1.73
N THR A 98 -8.80 -3.33 1.66
CA THR A 98 -10.15 -3.46 1.10
C THR A 98 -11.14 -2.64 1.93
N LEU A 99 -11.18 -2.83 3.25
CA LEU A 99 -12.06 -2.06 4.14
C LEU A 99 -11.81 -0.55 3.99
N LEU A 100 -10.55 -0.12 3.84
CA LEU A 100 -10.20 1.30 3.70
C LEU A 100 -10.82 1.90 2.43
N ALA A 101 -10.91 1.13 1.35
CA ALA A 101 -11.58 1.55 0.12
C ALA A 101 -13.08 1.86 0.33
N PHE A 102 -13.72 1.22 1.31
CA PHE A 102 -15.16 1.38 1.58
C PHE A 102 -15.48 2.38 2.69
N VAL A 103 -14.49 2.82 3.49
CA VAL A 103 -14.68 3.85 4.52
C VAL A 103 -14.35 5.24 3.95
N PRO A 104 -15.35 6.10 3.64
CA PRO A 104 -15.08 7.39 3.02
C PRO A 104 -14.36 8.32 4.00
N HIS A 105 -13.42 9.13 3.52
CA HIS A 105 -12.77 10.13 4.37
C HIS A 105 -13.76 11.27 4.68
N ASN A 106 -13.94 11.57 5.97
CA ASN A 106 -14.80 12.66 6.43
C ASN A 106 -13.95 13.73 7.11
N LEU A 107 -14.04 14.96 6.60
CA LEU A 107 -13.25 16.11 7.07
C LEU A 107 -13.97 16.94 8.14
N LYS A 108 -15.23 16.61 8.48
CA LYS A 108 -15.93 17.33 9.55
C LYS A 108 -15.15 17.22 10.86
N PRO A 109 -15.08 18.31 11.66
CA PRO A 109 -14.45 18.27 12.97
C PRO A 109 -15.15 17.22 13.84
N TYR A 110 -14.41 16.62 14.77
CA TYR A 110 -15.02 15.76 15.78
C TYR A 110 -16.04 16.59 16.57
N SER A 111 -17.29 16.13 16.58
CA SER A 111 -18.39 16.77 17.30
C SER A 111 -19.15 15.67 18.03
N LEU A 112 -19.46 15.93 19.30
CA LEU A 112 -20.29 15.06 20.13
C LEU A 112 -21.77 15.12 19.70
N ASP A 113 -22.17 16.20 19.03
CA ASP A 113 -23.55 16.42 18.56
C ASP A 113 -23.90 15.56 17.33
N ASN A 114 -22.90 15.14 16.57
CA ASN A 114 -23.05 14.29 15.38
C ASN A 114 -22.05 13.14 15.41
N PHE A 115 -22.43 12.06 16.10
CA PHE A 115 -21.58 10.89 16.34
C PHE A 115 -21.19 10.15 15.04
N THR A 116 -22.08 10.04 14.06
CA THR A 116 -21.82 9.26 12.83
C THR A 116 -20.63 9.79 12.01
N PRO A 117 -20.54 11.10 11.67
CA PRO A 117 -19.35 11.69 11.05
C PRO A 117 -18.04 11.49 11.83
N ALA A 118 -18.09 11.64 13.16
CA ALA A 118 -16.94 11.50 14.05
C ALA A 118 -16.42 10.05 14.06
N LEU A 119 -17.34 9.09 14.17
CA LEU A 119 -17.05 7.66 14.15
C LEU A 119 -16.46 7.22 12.80
N GLN A 120 -17.02 7.71 11.69
CA GLN A 120 -16.50 7.44 10.34
C GLN A 120 -15.06 7.94 10.17
N ARG A 121 -14.76 9.16 10.65
CA ARG A 121 -13.41 9.74 10.61
C ARG A 121 -12.44 8.92 11.47
N PHE A 122 -12.87 8.51 12.65
CA PHE A 122 -12.07 7.66 13.53
C PHE A 122 -11.72 6.32 12.86
N PHE A 123 -12.70 5.60 12.32
CA PHE A 123 -12.47 4.33 11.63
C PHE A 123 -11.57 4.48 10.41
N HIS A 124 -11.77 5.53 9.60
CA HIS A 124 -10.91 5.77 8.45
C HIS A 124 -9.45 5.97 8.86
N ASN A 125 -9.20 6.83 9.85
CA ASN A 125 -7.85 7.12 10.31
C ASN A 125 -7.18 5.90 10.96
N LEU A 126 -7.92 5.18 11.81
CA LEU A 126 -7.43 3.95 12.42
C LEU A 126 -7.04 2.93 11.35
N LEU A 127 -7.90 2.74 10.35
CA LEU A 127 -7.67 1.77 9.29
C LEU A 127 -6.54 2.20 8.35
N ALA A 128 -6.39 3.49 8.09
CA ALA A 128 -5.25 4.03 7.35
C ALA A 128 -3.92 3.74 8.08
N VAL A 129 -3.88 3.92 9.41
CA VAL A 129 -2.71 3.56 10.23
C VAL A 129 -2.44 2.06 10.18
N VAL A 130 -3.48 1.22 10.31
CA VAL A 130 -3.34 -0.24 10.20
C VAL A 130 -2.74 -0.62 8.85
N VAL A 131 -3.25 -0.09 7.74
CA VAL A 131 -2.71 -0.35 6.39
C VAL A 131 -1.26 0.11 6.26
N PHE A 132 -0.94 1.29 6.79
CA PHE A 132 0.40 1.86 6.71
C PHE A 132 1.45 1.03 7.47
N LEU A 133 1.04 0.37 8.56
CA LEU A 133 1.90 -0.52 9.34
C LEU A 133 1.89 -1.96 8.83
N SER A 134 0.76 -2.43 8.29
CA SER A 134 0.60 -3.82 7.87
C SER A 134 1.39 -4.11 6.60
N ILE A 135 1.40 -3.20 5.62
CA ILE A 135 2.12 -3.41 4.34
C ILE A 135 3.62 -3.61 4.56
N PRO A 136 4.34 -2.77 5.33
CA PRO A 136 5.76 -2.98 5.61
C PRO A 136 5.99 -4.23 6.45
N ALA A 137 5.12 -4.51 7.43
CA ALA A 137 5.23 -5.73 8.23
C ALA A 137 5.10 -7.00 7.37
N LEU A 138 4.16 -7.02 6.42
CA LEU A 138 4.01 -8.08 5.43
C LEU A 138 5.28 -8.25 4.59
N ILE A 139 5.82 -7.14 4.06
CA ILE A 139 7.06 -7.17 3.28
C ILE A 139 8.23 -7.71 4.10
N VAL A 140 8.40 -7.22 5.33
CA VAL A 140 9.47 -7.70 6.23
C VAL A 140 9.30 -9.19 6.53
N THR A 141 8.07 -9.64 6.81
CA THR A 141 7.77 -11.05 7.08
C THR A 141 8.11 -11.93 5.87
N TYR A 142 7.73 -11.49 4.68
CA TYR A 142 8.11 -12.18 3.43
C TYR A 142 9.63 -12.25 3.27
N GLN A 143 10.33 -11.14 3.52
CA GLN A 143 11.79 -11.12 3.37
C GLN A 143 12.48 -12.04 4.38
N PHE A 144 11.99 -12.14 5.62
CA PHE A 144 12.49 -13.14 6.56
C PHE A 144 12.20 -14.57 6.10
N ALA A 145 10.98 -14.84 5.62
CA ALA A 145 10.60 -16.16 5.15
C ALA A 145 11.47 -16.62 3.97
N ILE A 146 11.83 -15.70 3.05
CA ILE A 146 12.61 -16.06 1.87
C ILE A 146 14.13 -16.14 2.11
N ILE A 147 14.66 -15.57 3.21
CA ILE A 147 16.12 -15.61 3.50
C ILE A 147 16.63 -17.05 3.52
N GLU A 148 15.85 -17.99 4.04
CA GLU A 148 16.22 -19.40 4.14
C GLU A 148 16.39 -20.05 2.75
N HIS A 149 15.65 -19.57 1.74
CA HIS A 149 15.68 -20.11 0.38
C HIS A 149 16.59 -19.31 -0.57
N LYS A 150 16.63 -17.98 -0.42
CA LYS A 150 17.36 -17.05 -1.29
C LYS A 150 17.92 -15.89 -0.45
N GLN A 151 19.03 -16.15 0.24
CA GLN A 151 19.70 -15.20 1.14
C GLN A 151 19.93 -13.81 0.52
N PHE A 152 20.42 -13.75 -0.73
CA PHE A 152 20.68 -12.47 -1.39
C PHE A 152 19.40 -11.65 -1.57
N LEU A 153 18.33 -12.25 -2.10
CA LEU A 153 17.04 -11.58 -2.29
C LEU A 153 16.45 -11.13 -0.94
N GLY A 154 16.50 -12.00 0.06
CA GLY A 154 16.04 -11.74 1.42
C GLY A 154 16.73 -10.54 2.07
N LEU A 155 18.06 -10.56 2.15
CA LEU A 155 18.85 -9.52 2.81
C LEU A 155 18.79 -8.17 2.07
N SER A 156 18.96 -8.19 0.75
CA SER A 156 18.88 -6.97 -0.05
C SER A 156 17.47 -6.37 -0.04
N GLY A 157 16.43 -7.21 -0.06
CA GLY A 157 15.04 -6.79 0.08
C GLY A 157 14.74 -6.15 1.44
N LEU A 158 15.29 -6.68 2.54
CA LEU A 158 15.21 -6.07 3.87
C LEU A 158 15.88 -4.69 3.91
N ILE A 159 17.04 -4.53 3.28
CA ILE A 159 17.73 -3.23 3.22
C ILE A 159 16.86 -2.21 2.47
N VAL A 160 16.29 -2.59 1.31
CA VAL A 160 15.43 -1.70 0.53
C VAL A 160 14.22 -1.26 1.34
N ILE A 161 13.46 -2.19 1.93
CA ILE A 161 12.26 -1.82 2.72
C ILE A 161 12.64 -1.05 3.99
N GLY A 162 13.75 -1.39 4.63
CA GLY A 162 14.25 -0.69 5.82
C GLY A 162 14.54 0.78 5.53
N LEU A 163 15.21 1.08 4.41
CA LEU A 163 15.46 2.46 3.98
C LEU A 163 14.16 3.20 3.68
N VAL A 164 13.18 2.55 3.05
CA VAL A 164 11.86 3.14 2.77
C VAL A 164 11.13 3.49 4.06
N VAL A 165 11.07 2.56 5.02
CA VAL A 165 10.41 2.78 6.32
C VAL A 165 11.09 3.91 7.08
N LEU A 166 12.44 3.94 7.12
CA LEU A 166 13.19 5.00 7.79
C LEU A 166 12.95 6.37 7.14
N ALA A 167 13.03 6.46 5.80
CA ALA A 167 12.76 7.70 5.07
C ALA A 167 11.33 8.20 5.31
N THR A 168 10.37 7.28 5.32
CA THR A 168 8.96 7.58 5.60
C THR A 168 8.76 8.07 7.03
N ALA A 169 9.37 7.41 8.02
CA ALA A 169 9.30 7.81 9.43
C ALA A 169 9.93 9.20 9.65
N LEU A 170 11.07 9.48 9.02
CA LEU A 170 11.72 10.80 9.07
C LEU A 170 10.84 11.88 8.43
N SER A 171 10.18 11.57 7.32
CA SER A 171 9.23 12.49 6.69
C SER A 171 8.03 12.77 7.58
N PHE A 172 7.48 11.72 8.21
CA PHE A 172 6.39 11.85 9.17
C PHE A 172 6.78 12.72 10.38
N LEU A 173 7.98 12.56 10.93
CA LEU A 173 8.46 13.36 12.05
C LEU A 173 8.67 14.84 11.69
N LYS A 174 9.08 15.13 10.45
CA LYS A 174 9.35 16.51 10.00
C LYS A 174 8.09 17.26 9.56
N SER A 175 7.18 16.57 8.88
CA SER A 175 6.08 17.19 8.14
C SER A 175 4.68 16.68 8.54
N GLY A 176 4.59 15.73 9.48
CA GLY A 176 3.34 15.05 9.84
C GLY A 176 2.90 14.02 8.78
N ILE A 177 1.69 13.46 8.94
CA ILE A 177 1.08 12.61 7.89
C ILE A 177 0.47 13.53 6.83
N ASN A 178 1.13 13.65 5.69
CA ASN A 178 0.62 14.38 4.53
C ASN A 178 0.76 13.55 3.24
N GLY A 179 0.24 14.07 2.14
CA GLY A 179 0.26 13.40 0.85
C GLY A 179 1.68 13.17 0.32
N ALA A 180 2.64 14.03 0.66
CA ALA A 180 4.04 13.82 0.29
C ALA A 180 4.65 12.61 1.01
N THR A 181 4.39 12.43 2.30
CA THR A 181 4.82 11.25 3.08
C THR A 181 4.16 9.97 2.56
N GLU A 182 2.86 10.02 2.23
CA GLU A 182 2.15 8.88 1.63
C GLU A 182 2.71 8.51 0.24
N LEU A 183 3.02 9.51 -0.60
CA LEU A 183 3.63 9.26 -1.91
C LEU A 183 5.05 8.70 -1.78
N LEU A 184 5.85 9.18 -0.82
CA LEU A 184 7.16 8.61 -0.54
C LEU A 184 7.05 7.14 -0.15
N PHE A 185 6.11 6.82 0.73
CA PHE A 185 5.82 5.46 1.15
C PHE A 185 5.42 4.57 -0.05
N ILE A 186 4.41 4.99 -0.82
CA ILE A 186 3.93 4.25 -2.01
C ILE A 186 5.06 4.01 -3.00
N ASN A 187 5.83 5.06 -3.34
CA ASN A 187 6.94 4.94 -4.27
C ASN A 187 8.05 4.02 -3.74
N GLY A 188 8.31 4.04 -2.43
CA GLY A 188 9.24 3.13 -1.78
C GLY A 188 8.81 1.66 -1.89
N ILE A 189 7.53 1.37 -1.62
CA ILE A 189 6.96 0.03 -1.84
C ILE A 189 7.05 -0.38 -3.31
N SER A 190 6.83 0.55 -4.25
CA SER A 190 7.00 0.28 -5.68
C SER A 190 8.42 -0.09 -6.06
N ILE A 191 9.43 0.61 -5.54
CA ILE A 191 10.86 0.27 -5.75
C ILE A 191 11.14 -1.14 -5.27
N TRP A 192 10.69 -1.47 -4.05
CA TRP A 192 10.83 -2.81 -3.50
C TRP A 192 10.13 -3.88 -4.37
N THR A 193 8.92 -3.59 -4.84
CA THR A 193 8.14 -4.51 -5.68
C THR A 193 8.86 -4.79 -7.01
N ILE A 194 9.37 -3.76 -7.68
CA ILE A 194 10.15 -3.89 -8.92
C ILE A 194 11.40 -4.72 -8.67
N PHE A 195 12.11 -4.43 -7.58
CA PHE A 195 13.32 -5.14 -7.21
C PHE A 195 13.08 -6.65 -7.01
N VAL A 196 12.10 -7.03 -6.19
CA VAL A 196 11.74 -8.44 -5.97
C VAL A 196 11.29 -9.08 -7.27
N THR A 197 10.45 -8.40 -8.05
CA THR A 197 9.96 -8.91 -9.34
C THR A 197 11.13 -9.28 -10.26
N ILE A 198 12.09 -8.36 -10.47
CA ILE A 198 13.25 -8.61 -11.33
C ILE A 198 14.05 -9.82 -10.85
N LEU A 199 14.39 -9.87 -9.56
CA LEU A 199 15.17 -10.97 -9.01
C LEU A 199 14.44 -12.31 -9.07
N THR A 200 13.12 -12.33 -8.88
CA THR A 200 12.30 -13.54 -9.03
C THR A 200 12.25 -14.03 -10.47
N ILE A 201 12.23 -13.12 -11.46
CA ILE A 201 12.30 -13.51 -12.88
C ILE A 201 13.66 -14.11 -13.24
N LEU A 202 14.74 -13.52 -12.73
CA LEU A 202 16.12 -13.94 -13.00
C LEU A 202 16.55 -15.22 -12.27
N SER A 203 15.89 -15.57 -11.15
CA SER A 203 16.16 -16.80 -10.38
C SER A 203 15.63 -18.05 -11.05
#